data_AF-A0AAV2RWG0-F1
#
_entry.id   AF-A0AAV2RWG0-F1
#
_cell.length_a   1.000
_cell.length_b   1.000
_cell.length_c   1.000
_cell.angle_alpha   90.00
_cell.angle_beta   90.00
_cell.angle_gamma   90.00
#
_symmetry.space_group_name_H-M   'P 1'
#
loop_
_entity.id
_entity.type
_entity.pdbx_description
1 polymer ?
#
loop_
_entity_poly.entity_id
_entity_poly.type
_entity_poly.pdbx_seq_one_letter_code
_entity_poly.pdbx_strand_id
1 'polypeptide(L)'
;PIAILRQETTGEGANFNHVFESEDGVVVESSGSVGSAGQVNLAGGYSFTDENGNLLEVRYVADEAGFQATGNHLPQVVEAIHPAPAHVAELLAIAAQQRAEGVQFDNQGFRLN
;
A
#
# COMPACT_ATOMS: atom_id res chain seq x y z
N PRO A 1 4.61 13.77 32.89
CA PRO A 1 3.62 13.43 31.85
C PRO A 1 4.13 14.01 30.52
N ILE A 2 3.95 13.30 29.40
CA ILE A 2 4.26 13.83 28.06
C ILE A 2 3.10 14.71 27.58
N ALA A 3 3.39 15.89 27.02
CA ALA A 3 2.37 16.80 26.52
C ALA A 3 1.92 16.42 25.10
N ILE A 4 0.67 16.76 24.76
CA ILE A 4 0.14 16.67 23.39
C ILE A 4 0.34 18.04 22.75
N LEU A 5 1.07 18.09 21.64
CA LEU A 5 1.33 19.32 20.89
C LEU A 5 0.22 19.59 19.86
N ARG A 6 -0.30 18.53 19.23
CA ARG A 6 -1.38 18.61 18.25
C ARG A 6 -2.26 17.36 18.31
N GLN A 7 -3.57 17.58 18.21
CA GLN A 7 -4.54 16.51 17.98
C GLN A 7 -5.71 17.08 17.19
N GLU A 8 -5.96 16.53 16.00
CA GLU A 8 -6.96 17.02 15.08
C GLU A 8 -7.60 15.85 14.34
N THR A 9 -8.93 15.83 14.28
CA THR A 9 -9.70 14.94 13.41
C THR A 9 -10.68 15.78 12.61
N THR A 10 -10.67 15.63 11.30
CA THR A 10 -11.63 16.26 10.38
C THR A 10 -12.32 15.20 9.55
N GLY A 11 -13.54 15.48 9.10
CA GLY A 11 -14.35 14.53 8.33
C GLY A 11 -15.08 13.50 9.20
N GLU A 12 -15.79 12.58 8.55
CA GLU A 12 -16.66 11.60 9.19
C GLU A 12 -16.79 10.34 8.33
N GLY A 13 -17.08 9.21 8.98
CA GLY A 13 -17.23 7.92 8.32
C GLY A 13 -15.94 7.50 7.63
N ALA A 14 -16.03 7.12 6.36
CA ALA A 14 -14.87 6.69 5.59
C ALA A 14 -13.95 7.86 5.19
N ASN A 15 -14.47 9.08 5.03
CA ASN A 15 -13.68 10.23 4.57
C ASN A 15 -13.27 11.08 5.77
N PHE A 16 -12.09 10.82 6.31
CA PHE A 16 -11.57 11.55 7.45
C PHE A 16 -10.07 11.82 7.30
N ASN A 17 -9.58 12.77 8.08
CA ASN A 17 -8.16 13.01 8.30
C ASN A 17 -7.91 13.10 9.80
N HIS A 18 -6.83 12.49 10.26
CA HIS A 18 -6.42 12.44 11.66
C HIS A 18 -4.94 12.78 11.77
N VAL A 19 -4.60 13.67 12.70
CA VAL A 19 -3.21 14.02 13.02
C VAL A 19 -3.05 14.07 14.54
N PHE A 20 -1.95 13.51 15.02
CA PHE A 20 -1.53 13.53 16.41
C PHE A 20 -0.03 13.81 16.50
N GLU A 21 0.36 14.63 17.47
CA GLU A 21 1.76 14.95 17.78
C GLU A 21 1.94 15.11 19.30
N SER A 22 2.96 14.48 19.85
CA SER A 22 3.35 14.59 21.27
C SER A 22 4.73 15.22 21.44
N GLU A 23 4.98 15.76 22.65
CA GLU A 23 6.21 16.48 23.01
C GLU A 23 7.48 15.64 22.89
N ASP A 24 7.37 14.33 23.04
CA ASP A 24 8.46 13.36 22.86
C ASP A 24 8.73 13.00 21.39
N GLY A 25 8.10 13.69 20.44
CA GLY A 25 8.40 13.59 19.01
C GLY A 25 7.67 12.44 18.29
N VAL A 26 6.63 11.86 18.90
CA VAL A 26 5.76 10.92 18.19
C VAL A 26 4.80 11.72 17.32
N VAL A 27 4.76 11.38 16.03
CA VAL A 27 3.80 11.92 15.06
C VAL A 27 3.01 10.77 14.48
N VAL A 28 1.69 10.92 14.39
CA VAL A 28 0.81 9.96 13.72
C VAL A 28 -0.13 10.72 12.81
N GLU A 29 -0.18 10.34 11.54
CA GLU A 29 -1.14 10.87 10.58
C GLU A 29 -1.84 9.74 9.84
N SER A 30 -3.14 9.90 9.60
CA SER A 30 -3.92 8.96 8.80
C SER A 30 -5.11 9.63 8.14
N SER A 31 -5.46 9.15 6.96
CA SER A 31 -6.62 9.59 6.21
C SER A 31 -7.39 8.38 5.69
N GLY A 32 -8.70 8.45 5.80
CA GLY A 32 -9.60 7.43 5.27
C GLY A 32 -10.23 7.84 3.93
N SER A 33 -10.59 6.84 3.14
CA SER A 33 -11.48 6.99 1.98
C SER A 33 -12.40 5.76 1.82
N VAL A 34 -13.46 5.89 1.01
CA VAL A 34 -14.35 4.75 0.69
C VAL A 34 -13.66 3.80 -0.29
N GLY A 35 -13.55 2.53 0.07
CA GLY A 35 -13.04 1.44 -0.76
C GLY A 35 -14.11 0.83 -1.69
N SER A 36 -13.67 -0.06 -2.58
CA SER A 36 -14.47 -0.65 -3.67
C SER A 36 -15.67 -1.50 -3.22
N ALA A 37 -15.63 -2.10 -2.03
CA ALA A 37 -16.74 -2.85 -1.45
C ALA A 37 -17.46 -2.07 -0.33
N GLY A 38 -17.25 -0.76 -0.25
CA GLY A 38 -17.84 0.09 0.79
C GLY A 38 -17.12 0.02 2.15
N GLN A 39 -16.00 -0.71 2.24
CA GLN A 39 -15.09 -0.64 3.38
C GLN A 39 -14.35 0.70 3.43
N VAL A 40 -13.62 0.95 4.51
CA VAL A 40 -12.73 2.12 4.62
C VAL A 40 -11.32 1.71 4.21
N ASN A 41 -10.78 2.38 3.19
CA ASN A 41 -9.37 2.32 2.86
C ASN A 41 -8.63 3.38 3.69
N LEU A 42 -7.44 3.05 4.19
CA LEU A 42 -6.67 3.90 5.08
C LEU A 42 -5.27 4.13 4.48
N ALA A 43 -4.81 5.38 4.49
CA ALA A 43 -3.41 5.70 4.20
C ALA A 43 -2.88 6.59 5.31
N GLY A 44 -1.60 6.44 5.66
CA GLY A 44 -1.05 7.22 6.75
C GLY A 44 0.41 6.90 7.04
N GLY A 45 0.85 7.37 8.19
CA GLY A 45 2.17 7.08 8.71
C GLY A 45 2.31 7.41 10.18
N TYR A 46 3.39 6.94 10.75
CA TYR A 46 3.81 7.34 12.08
C TYR A 46 5.33 7.46 12.14
N SER A 47 5.82 8.37 12.96
CA SER A 47 7.23 8.52 13.26
C SER A 47 7.47 8.63 14.75
N PHE A 48 8.62 8.14 15.21
CA PHE A 48 9.05 8.24 16.59
C PHE A 48 10.58 8.17 16.67
N THR A 49 11.13 8.64 17.78
CA THR A 49 12.57 8.55 18.03
C THR A 49 12.86 7.27 18.82
N ASP A 50 13.84 6.46 18.39
CA ASP A 50 14.28 5.29 19.17
C ASP A 50 15.18 5.67 20.36
N GLU A 51 15.55 4.67 21.16
CA GLU A 51 16.45 4.84 22.32
C GLU A 51 17.85 5.38 21.95
N ASN A 52 18.23 5.33 20.66
CA ASN A 52 19.51 5.80 20.15
C ASN A 52 19.42 7.22 19.54
N GLY A 53 18.24 7.84 19.53
CA GLY A 53 18.01 9.15 18.94
C GLY A 53 17.74 9.14 17.43
N ASN A 54 17.54 7.96 16.82
CA ASN A 54 17.21 7.87 15.40
C ASN A 54 15.72 8.12 15.20
N LEU A 55 15.36 8.92 14.19
CA LEU A 55 13.98 9.06 13.74
C LEU A 55 13.60 7.84 12.89
N LEU A 56 12.63 7.06 13.36
CA LEU A 56 12.03 5.98 12.60
C LEU A 56 10.70 6.47 12.03
N GLU A 57 10.48 6.18 10.75
CA GLU A 57 9.24 6.53 10.05
C GLU A 57 8.68 5.29 9.35
N VAL A 58 7.37 5.11 9.46
CA VAL A 58 6.59 4.12 8.72
C VAL A 58 5.49 4.84 7.95
N ARG A 59 5.38 4.51 6.67
CA ARG A 59 4.25 4.88 5.80
C ARG A 59 3.47 3.63 5.46
N TYR A 60 2.15 3.75 5.33
CA TYR A 60 1.32 2.60 4.98
C TYR A 60 0.09 2.96 4.16
N VAL A 61 -0.37 1.96 3.41
CA VAL A 61 -1.69 1.90 2.77
C VAL A 61 -2.36 0.60 3.19
N ALA A 62 -3.63 0.68 3.58
CA ALA A 62 -4.49 -0.44 3.87
C ALA A 62 -5.73 -0.35 2.99
N ASP A 63 -5.81 -1.26 2.02
CA ASP A 63 -6.87 -1.29 1.01
C ASP A 63 -7.28 -2.74 0.68
N GLU A 64 -7.89 -2.95 -0.48
CA GLU A 64 -8.28 -4.27 -0.98
C GLU A 64 -7.12 -5.27 -1.12
N ALA A 65 -5.90 -4.77 -1.34
CA ALA A 65 -4.70 -5.59 -1.42
C ALA A 65 -4.08 -5.86 -0.04
N GLY A 66 -4.75 -5.42 1.04
CA GLY A 66 -4.32 -5.60 2.42
C GLY A 66 -3.40 -4.48 2.90
N PHE A 67 -2.67 -4.75 3.99
CA PHE A 67 -1.79 -3.77 4.63
C PHE A 67 -0.39 -3.79 4.00
N GLN A 68 0.03 -2.64 3.50
CA GLN A 68 1.30 -2.43 2.81
C GLN A 68 2.04 -1.30 3.52
N ALA A 69 3.15 -1.62 4.19
CA ALA A 69 3.95 -0.65 4.92
C ALA A 69 5.37 -0.54 4.36
N THR A 70 5.90 0.68 4.37
CA THR A 70 7.27 1.01 3.97
C THR A 70 7.96 1.83 5.06
N GLY A 71 9.24 1.58 5.25
CA GLY A 71 10.06 2.26 6.24
C GLY A 71 11.48 1.70 6.20
N ASN A 72 12.49 2.54 6.45
CA ASN A 72 13.90 2.16 6.31
C ASN A 72 14.33 1.02 7.25
N HIS A 73 13.61 0.85 8.35
CA HIS A 73 13.83 -0.17 9.37
C HIS A 73 12.92 -1.40 9.20
N LEU A 74 12.00 -1.37 8.22
CA LEU A 74 11.18 -2.53 7.88
C LEU A 74 11.93 -3.45 6.91
N PRO A 75 11.62 -4.75 6.88
CA PRO A 75 12.12 -5.63 5.84
C PRO A 75 11.78 -5.06 4.46
N GLN A 76 12.81 -4.67 3.72
CA GLN A 76 12.62 -4.24 2.34
C GLN A 76 12.37 -5.47 1.47
N VAL A 77 11.48 -5.32 0.48
CA VAL A 77 11.34 -6.32 -0.58
C VAL A 77 12.70 -6.41 -1.27
N VAL A 78 13.40 -7.51 -1.04
CA VAL A 78 14.68 -7.76 -1.71
C VAL A 78 14.42 -7.84 -3.20
N GLU A 79 15.08 -7.00 -3.99
CA GLU A 79 14.99 -7.09 -5.44
C GLU A 79 15.43 -8.49 -5.89
N ALA A 80 14.73 -9.03 -6.90
CA ALA A 80 15.07 -10.32 -7.46
C ALA A 80 16.51 -10.26 -8.00
N ILE A 81 17.41 -11.03 -7.39
CA ILE A 81 18.83 -11.11 -7.78
C ILE A 81 19.05 -11.70 -9.19
N HIS A 82 17.98 -12.19 -9.82
CA HIS A 82 18.00 -12.70 -11.18
C HIS A 82 16.99 -11.93 -12.02
N PRO A 83 17.32 -11.62 -13.29
CA PRO A 83 16.34 -11.08 -14.21
C PRO A 83 15.15 -12.04 -14.33
N ALA A 84 13.98 -11.50 -14.65
CA ALA A 84 12.84 -12.33 -15.00
C ALA A 84 13.27 -13.33 -16.11
N PRO A 85 12.87 -14.61 -16.02
CA PRO A 85 13.19 -15.59 -17.05
C PRO A 85 12.76 -15.11 -18.44
N ALA A 86 13.57 -15.38 -19.48
CA ALA A 86 13.30 -14.89 -20.84
C ALA A 86 11.90 -15.25 -21.37
N HIS A 87 11.36 -16.40 -20.96
CA HIS A 87 10.02 -16.85 -21.34
C HIS A 87 8.90 -15.93 -20.82
N VAL A 88 9.12 -15.12 -19.79
CA VAL A 88 8.11 -14.17 -19.29
C VAL A 88 7.79 -13.12 -20.37
N ALA A 89 8.82 -12.57 -21.02
CA ALA A 89 8.64 -11.61 -22.10
C ALA A 89 7.92 -12.26 -23.31
N GLU A 90 8.28 -13.51 -23.62
CA GLU A 90 7.64 -14.28 -24.69
C GLU A 90 6.15 -14.55 -24.39
N LEU A 91 5.83 -15.01 -23.18
CA LEU A 91 4.45 -15.27 -22.77
C LEU A 91 3.59 -14.00 -22.79
N LEU A 92 4.14 -12.86 -22.38
CA LEU A 92 3.46 -11.57 -22.46
C LEU A 92 3.18 -11.16 -23.91
N ALA A 93 4.14 -11.40 -24.82
CA ALA A 93 3.96 -11.14 -26.25
C ALA A 93 2.89 -12.06 -26.86
N ILE A 94 2.93 -13.36 -26.55
CA ILE A 94 1.91 -14.34 -26.98
C ILE A 94 0.52 -13.91 -26.47
N ALA A 95 0.41 -13.55 -25.19
CA ALA A 95 -0.86 -13.12 -24.61
C ALA A 95 -1.39 -11.81 -25.24
N ALA A 96 -0.50 -10.87 -25.60
CA ALA A 96 -0.89 -9.64 -26.29
C ALA A 96 -1.39 -9.92 -27.71
N GLN A 97 -0.74 -10.83 -28.43
CA GLN A 97 -1.12 -11.23 -29.79
C GLN A 97 -2.48 -11.94 -29.79
N GLN A 98 -2.69 -12.89 -28.87
CA GLN A 98 -3.99 -13.56 -28.70
C GLN A 98 -5.11 -12.56 -28.39
N ARG A 99 -4.84 -11.54 -27.55
CA ARG A 99 -5.80 -10.46 -27.30
C ARG A 99 -6.10 -9.62 -28.54
N ALA A 100 -5.09 -9.30 -29.36
CA ALA A 100 -5.28 -8.54 -30.60
C ALA A 100 -6.07 -9.31 -31.67
N GLU A 101 -5.91 -10.64 -31.68
CA GLU A 101 -6.66 -11.57 -32.53
C GLU A 101 -8.09 -11.84 -32.01
N GLY A 102 -8.48 -11.23 -30.88
CA GLY A 102 -9.81 -11.40 -30.30
C GLY A 102 -10.04 -12.79 -29.70
N VAL A 103 -8.97 -13.54 -29.39
CA VAL A 103 -9.08 -14.87 -28.81
C VAL A 103 -9.69 -14.77 -27.42
N GLN A 104 -10.89 -15.33 -27.26
CA GLN A 104 -11.58 -15.46 -25.98
C GLN A 104 -11.56 -16.93 -25.56
N PHE A 105 -11.53 -17.18 -24.25
CA PHE A 105 -11.58 -18.51 -23.68
C PHE A 105 -12.85 -18.63 -22.83
N ASP A 106 -13.47 -19.82 -22.83
CA ASP A 106 -14.56 -20.12 -21.91
C ASP A 106 -14.04 -20.33 -20.48
N ASN A 107 -14.96 -20.52 -19.54
CA ASN A 107 -14.62 -20.75 -18.13
C ASN A 107 -13.92 -22.10 -17.86
N GLN A 108 -13.76 -22.93 -18.90
CA GLN A 108 -13.04 -24.20 -18.84
C GLN A 108 -11.67 -24.12 -19.56
N GLY A 109 -11.32 -22.95 -20.12
CA GLY A 109 -10.04 -22.70 -20.79
C GLY A 109 -10.00 -23.09 -22.27
N PHE A 110 -11.13 -23.39 -22.90
CA PHE A 110 -11.19 -23.65 -24.34
C PHE A 110 -11.42 -22.35 -25.11
N ARG A 111 -10.77 -22.21 -26.27
CA ARG A 111 -10.95 -21.06 -27.16
C ARG A 111 -12.39 -21.02 -27.70
N LEU A 112 -13.08 -19.89 -27.56
CA LEU A 112 -14.26 -19.58 -28.34
C LEU A 112 -13.79 -19.24 -29.77
N ASN A 113 -14.30 -19.97 -30.75
CA ASN A 113 -14.09 -19.69 -32.18
C ASN A 113 -14.94 -18.51 -32.65
#